data_AF-A0A7S1CPA6-F1
#
_entry.id   AF-A0A7S1CPA6-F1
#
_cell.length_a   1.000
_cell.length_b   1.000
_cell.length_c   1.000
_cell.angle_alpha   90.00
_cell.angle_beta   90.00
_cell.angle_gamma   90.00
#
_symmetry.space_group_name_H-M   'P 1'
#
loop_
_entity.id
_entity.type
_entity.pdbx_description
1 polymer ?
#
loop_
_entity_poly.entity_id
_entity_poly.type
_entity_poly.pdbx_seq_one_letter_code
_entity_poly.pdbx_strand_id
1 'polypeptide(L)'
;MGGSQSAAKPGAAGAAAPREAVSVQVAPTIGVSSQRDDMQRQAAEIYQKGAEDGIRTKWDEMRRQADERVKAEHSRLASRVSDLMEEFESKHKRAPQREVACTDQREAIVACLARETDPLKCADAAAAFQACAEGVTGRLMKRGALGGAQS
;
A
#
# COMPACT_ATOMS: atom_id res chain seq x y z
N MET A 1 -55.33 13.51 45.93
CA MET A 1 -55.83 14.53 45.01
C MET A 1 -56.03 13.83 43.67
N GLY A 2 -57.20 13.28 43.38
CA GLY A 2 -58.40 13.99 42.92
C GLY A 2 -58.43 13.82 41.40
N GLY A 3 -59.12 12.80 40.86
CA GLY A 3 -60.52 12.87 40.40
C GLY A 3 -60.51 12.97 38.87
N SER A 4 -61.40 12.43 38.04
CA SER A 4 -62.68 11.71 38.13
C SER A 4 -62.89 11.07 36.74
N GLN A 5 -63.15 9.77 36.59
CA GLN A 5 -64.48 9.16 36.36
C GLN A 5 -65.52 9.99 35.58
N SER A 6 -66.05 9.41 34.49
CA SER A 6 -67.49 9.19 34.18
C SER A 6 -67.62 8.53 32.79
N ALA A 7 -68.10 7.29 32.64
CA ALA A 7 -69.51 6.82 32.69
C ALA A 7 -70.27 7.20 31.40
N ALA A 8 -71.15 6.44 30.76
CA ALA A 8 -71.75 5.10 30.84
C ALA A 8 -72.53 4.94 29.49
N LYS A 9 -72.48 3.81 28.76
CA LYS A 9 -73.44 2.67 28.74
C LYS A 9 -74.81 2.99 28.04
N PRO A 10 -75.74 2.04 27.79
CA PRO A 10 -75.92 1.29 26.52
C PRO A 10 -77.38 1.31 25.97
N GLY A 11 -77.64 0.57 24.89
CA GLY A 11 -78.99 0.09 24.48
C GLY A 11 -79.09 -0.07 22.95
N ALA A 12 -79.86 -0.97 22.35
CA ALA A 12 -80.75 -2.06 22.74
C ALA A 12 -80.98 -2.91 21.44
N ALA A 13 -80.91 -4.24 21.49
CA ALA A 13 -82.05 -5.17 21.39
C ALA A 13 -82.69 -5.41 20.00
N GLY A 14 -82.77 -6.70 19.61
CA GLY A 14 -83.69 -7.28 18.58
C GLY A 14 -83.06 -7.46 17.19
N ALA A 15 -83.20 -8.56 16.44
CA ALA A 15 -84.04 -9.76 16.53
C ALA A 15 -83.43 -10.90 15.67
N ALA A 16 -83.72 -12.16 16.01
CA ALA A 16 -83.40 -13.38 15.26
C ALA A 16 -84.26 -13.47 13.97
N ALA A 17 -83.77 -13.89 12.79
CA ALA A 17 -83.61 -15.27 12.26
C ALA A 17 -83.54 -15.17 10.69
N PRO A 18 -83.32 -16.23 9.88
CA PRO A 18 -82.51 -17.43 10.03
C PRO A 18 -81.27 -17.42 9.08
N ARG A 19 -80.28 -18.26 9.38
CA ARG A 19 -79.11 -18.48 8.50
C ARG A 19 -79.46 -19.53 7.45
N GLU A 20 -79.68 -19.10 6.20
CA GLU A 20 -79.55 -20.02 5.06
C GLU A 20 -78.07 -20.33 4.86
N ALA A 21 -77.70 -21.58 5.10
CA ALA A 21 -76.39 -22.11 4.78
C ALA A 21 -76.28 -22.27 3.26
N VAL A 22 -75.80 -21.23 2.57
CA VAL A 22 -75.29 -21.36 1.21
C VAL A 22 -73.99 -22.17 1.29
N SER A 23 -74.11 -23.46 1.04
CA SER A 23 -72.98 -24.35 0.78
C SER A 23 -72.33 -23.94 -0.53
N VAL A 24 -71.32 -23.06 -0.47
CA VAL A 24 -70.41 -22.83 -1.60
C VAL A 24 -69.62 -24.11 -1.78
N GLN A 25 -70.01 -24.94 -2.75
CA GLN A 25 -69.18 -26.03 -3.24
C GLN A 25 -67.95 -25.42 -3.91
N VAL A 26 -66.83 -25.38 -3.20
CA VAL A 26 -65.53 -25.07 -3.79
C VAL A 26 -65.06 -26.33 -4.50
N ALA A 27 -65.05 -26.30 -5.83
CA ALA A 27 -64.44 -27.33 -6.65
C ALA A 27 -62.95 -27.48 -6.29
N PRO A 28 -62.38 -28.70 -6.30
CA PRO A 28 -60.98 -28.90 -5.95
C PRO A 28 -60.09 -28.28 -7.03
N THR A 29 -59.35 -27.24 -6.67
CA THR A 29 -58.32 -26.61 -7.51
C THR A 29 -57.06 -27.48 -7.54
N ILE A 30 -57.13 -28.58 -8.28
CA ILE A 30 -55.94 -29.38 -8.64
C ILE A 30 -55.16 -28.57 -9.68
N GLY A 31 -54.16 -27.80 -9.23
CA GLY A 31 -53.27 -27.01 -10.09
C GLY A 31 -52.64 -25.78 -9.44
N VAL A 32 -53.19 -25.29 -8.32
CA VAL A 32 -52.70 -24.06 -7.67
C VAL A 32 -51.52 -24.32 -6.72
N SER A 33 -51.32 -25.57 -6.27
CA SER A 33 -50.20 -25.94 -5.39
C SER A 33 -48.85 -25.78 -6.09
N SER A 34 -48.68 -26.34 -7.30
CA SER A 34 -47.42 -26.26 -8.05
C SER A 34 -47.02 -24.81 -8.33
N GLN A 35 -47.95 -23.98 -8.81
CA GLN A 35 -47.66 -22.58 -9.13
C GLN A 35 -47.30 -21.75 -7.88
N ARG A 36 -47.92 -22.06 -6.74
CA ARG A 36 -47.60 -21.43 -5.45
C ARG A 36 -46.22 -21.88 -4.94
N ASP A 37 -45.91 -23.16 -5.07
CA ASP A 37 -44.61 -23.73 -4.67
C ASP A 37 -43.47 -23.16 -5.53
N ASP A 38 -43.70 -22.99 -6.84
CA ASP A 38 -42.74 -22.39 -7.77
C ASP A 38 -42.52 -20.89 -7.48
N MET A 39 -43.59 -20.13 -7.19
CA MET A 39 -43.47 -18.74 -6.75
C MET A 39 -42.72 -18.62 -5.42
N GLN A 40 -42.97 -19.53 -4.49
CA GLN A 40 -42.32 -19.51 -3.18
C GLN A 40 -40.83 -19.85 -3.29
N ARG A 41 -40.45 -20.77 -4.20
CA ARG A 41 -39.04 -21.03 -4.53
C ARG A 41 -38.36 -19.82 -5.16
N GLN A 42 -39.00 -19.17 -6.13
CA GLN A 42 -38.45 -17.96 -6.75
C GLN A 42 -38.27 -16.83 -5.74
N ALA A 43 -39.22 -16.63 -4.82
CA ALA A 43 -39.09 -15.64 -3.76
C ALA A 43 -37.93 -15.97 -2.80
N ALA A 44 -37.74 -17.25 -2.45
CA ALA A 44 -36.63 -17.70 -1.62
C ALA A 44 -35.26 -17.51 -2.32
N GLU A 45 -35.18 -17.79 -3.62
CA GLU A 45 -33.96 -17.58 -4.42
C GLU A 45 -33.59 -16.09 -4.54
N ILE A 46 -34.58 -15.21 -4.75
CA ILE A 46 -34.35 -13.76 -4.80
C ILE A 46 -33.86 -13.26 -3.44
N TYR A 47 -34.46 -13.74 -2.35
CA TYR A 47 -34.04 -13.39 -0.99
C TYR A 47 -32.61 -13.87 -0.69
N GLN A 48 -32.27 -15.10 -1.07
CA GLN A 48 -30.93 -15.65 -0.90
C GLN A 48 -29.89 -14.89 -1.73
N LYS A 49 -30.15 -14.64 -3.02
CA LYS A 49 -29.27 -13.83 -3.87
C LYS A 49 -29.09 -12.42 -3.32
N GLY A 50 -30.16 -11.78 -2.85
CA GLY A 50 -30.09 -10.47 -2.20
C GLY A 50 -29.23 -10.47 -0.93
N ALA A 51 -29.26 -11.55 -0.14
CA ALA A 51 -28.40 -11.71 1.02
C ALA A 51 -26.92 -11.92 0.63
N GLU A 52 -26.65 -12.73 -0.39
CA GLU A 52 -25.30 -12.96 -0.92
C GLU A 52 -24.70 -11.70 -1.57
N ASP A 53 -25.50 -10.95 -2.33
CA ASP A 53 -25.11 -9.68 -2.94
C ASP A 53 -24.82 -8.62 -1.87
N GLY A 54 -25.59 -8.60 -0.78
CA GLY A 54 -25.34 -7.73 0.38
C GLY A 54 -24.04 -8.08 1.10
N ILE A 55 -23.68 -9.37 1.18
CA ILE A 55 -22.42 -9.83 1.75
C ILE A 55 -21.25 -9.47 0.81
N ARG A 56 -21.39 -9.73 -0.50
CA ARG A 56 -20.35 -9.44 -1.51
C ARG A 56 -20.02 -7.95 -1.57
N THR A 57 -21.04 -7.09 -1.63
CA THR A 57 -20.84 -5.63 -1.65
C THR A 57 -20.12 -5.12 -0.40
N LYS A 58 -20.43 -5.69 0.78
CA LYS A 58 -19.73 -5.37 2.03
C LYS A 58 -18.26 -5.81 2.01
N TRP A 59 -17.96 -6.99 1.45
CA TRP A 59 -16.57 -7.45 1.28
C TRP A 59 -15.79 -6.59 0.30
N ASP A 60 -16.40 -6.18 -0.81
CA ASP A 60 -15.77 -5.31 -1.81
C ASP A 60 -15.46 -3.93 -1.23
N GLU A 61 -16.37 -3.34 -0.44
CA GLU A 61 -16.13 -2.06 0.22
C GLU A 61 -15.03 -2.18 1.30
N MET A 62 -15.01 -3.27 2.08
CA MET A 62 -13.91 -3.51 3.03
C MET A 62 -12.56 -3.67 2.33
N ARG A 63 -12.53 -4.36 1.18
CA ARG A 63 -11.31 -4.50 0.37
C ARG A 63 -10.87 -3.15 -0.17
N ARG A 64 -11.79 -2.34 -0.71
CA ARG A 64 -11.51 -0.98 -1.19
C ARG A 64 -10.94 -0.08 -0.08
N GLN A 65 -11.50 -0.16 1.13
CA GLN A 65 -10.99 0.58 2.28
C GLN A 65 -9.60 0.10 2.73
N ALA A 66 -9.32 -1.19 2.64
CA ALA A 66 -7.99 -1.74 2.94
C ALA A 66 -6.96 -1.25 1.90
N ASP A 67 -7.30 -1.29 0.61
CA ASP A 67 -6.42 -0.84 -0.47
C ASP A 67 -6.10 0.65 -0.36
N GLU A 68 -7.09 1.49 -0.04
CA GLU A 68 -6.86 2.93 0.19
C GLU A 68 -5.94 3.19 1.40
N ARG A 69 -6.06 2.41 2.47
CA ARG A 69 -5.14 2.50 3.62
C ARG A 69 -3.72 2.10 3.25
N VAL A 70 -3.56 1.02 2.49
CA VAL A 70 -2.25 0.57 2.00
C VAL A 70 -1.63 1.63 1.10
N LYS A 71 -2.42 2.21 0.20
CA LYS A 71 -1.97 3.29 -0.71
C LYS A 71 -1.55 4.54 0.05
N ALA A 72 -2.30 4.94 1.08
CA ALA A 72 -1.95 6.07 1.94
C ALA A 72 -0.63 5.84 2.70
N GLU A 73 -0.45 4.65 3.30
CA GLU A 73 0.80 4.29 3.98
C GLU A 73 1.98 4.19 3.00
N HIS A 74 1.78 3.62 1.81
CA HIS A 74 2.81 3.56 0.78
C HIS A 74 3.24 4.96 0.33
N SER A 75 2.30 5.87 0.11
CA SER A 75 2.62 7.27 -0.24
C SER A 75 3.41 7.95 0.87
N ARG A 76 3.03 7.74 2.14
CA ARG A 76 3.72 8.32 3.29
C ARG A 76 5.13 7.79 3.44
N LEU A 77 5.33 6.47 3.27
CA LEU A 77 6.64 5.84 3.31
C LEU A 77 7.51 6.27 2.13
N ALA A 78 6.94 6.40 0.93
CA ALA A 78 7.66 6.88 -0.24
C ALA A 78 8.23 8.29 -0.04
N SER A 79 7.43 9.21 0.52
CA SER A 79 7.92 10.55 0.89
C SER A 79 9.04 10.48 1.91
N ARG A 80 8.88 9.70 2.99
CA ARG A 80 9.93 9.55 4.02
C ARG A 80 11.23 8.97 3.48
N VAL A 81 11.15 8.01 2.56
CA VAL A 81 12.34 7.44 1.91
C VAL A 81 13.02 8.49 1.05
N SER A 82 12.25 9.28 0.28
CA SER A 82 12.78 10.39 -0.50
C SER A 82 13.49 11.42 0.38
N ASP A 83 12.86 11.84 1.48
CA ASP A 83 13.44 12.81 2.42
C ASP A 83 14.74 12.27 3.05
N LEU A 84 14.75 10.99 3.43
CA LEU A 84 15.94 10.34 3.97
C LEU A 84 17.06 10.21 2.92
N MET A 85 16.72 9.96 1.66
CA MET A 85 17.70 9.95 0.57
C MET A 85 18.28 11.34 0.33
N GLU A 86 17.46 12.39 0.35
CA GLU A 86 17.93 13.76 0.21
C GLU A 86 18.78 14.21 1.41
N GLU A 87 18.40 13.83 2.63
CA GLU A 87 19.22 14.04 3.83
C GLU A 87 20.54 13.28 3.78
N PHE A 88 20.50 12.03 3.32
CA PHE A 88 21.71 11.22 3.14
C PHE A 88 22.60 11.84 2.08
N GLU A 89 22.06 12.17 0.91
CA GLU A 89 22.79 12.81 -0.17
C GLU A 89 23.37 14.15 0.27
N SER A 90 22.61 15.02 0.94
CA SER A 90 23.11 16.31 1.41
C SER A 90 24.22 16.17 2.45
N LYS A 91 24.09 15.27 3.42
CA LYS A 91 25.10 15.01 4.45
C LYS A 91 26.30 14.23 3.91
N HIS A 92 26.10 13.44 2.86
CA HIS A 92 27.11 12.54 2.28
C HIS A 92 27.38 12.86 0.81
N LYS A 93 27.27 14.14 0.42
CA LYS A 93 27.87 14.66 -0.83
C LYS A 93 29.38 14.58 -0.66
N ARG A 94 29.90 13.36 -0.75
CA ARG A 94 31.31 13.10 -1.01
C ARG A 94 31.58 13.83 -2.31
N ALA A 95 32.55 14.75 -2.30
CA ALA A 95 33.06 15.32 -3.54
C ALA A 95 33.29 14.16 -4.52
N PRO A 96 33.03 14.35 -5.84
CA PRO A 96 33.29 13.31 -6.83
C PRO A 96 34.63 12.69 -6.48
N GLN A 97 34.66 11.37 -6.21
CA GLN A 97 35.90 10.74 -5.76
C GLN A 97 36.90 10.98 -6.87
N ARG A 98 37.76 11.99 -6.67
CA ARG A 98 38.83 12.27 -7.61
C ARG A 98 39.64 11.00 -7.60
N GLU A 99 39.76 10.41 -8.77
CA GLU A 99 40.59 9.24 -8.97
C GLU A 99 41.93 9.50 -8.29
N VAL A 100 42.29 8.62 -7.35
CA VAL A 100 43.50 8.79 -6.57
C VAL A 100 44.65 8.70 -7.57
N ALA A 101 45.39 9.79 -7.72
CA ALA A 101 46.45 9.83 -8.71
C ALA A 101 47.51 8.75 -8.39
N CYS A 102 48.13 8.22 -9.44
CA CYS A 102 49.19 7.21 -9.34
C CYS A 102 48.75 5.85 -8.78
N THR A 103 47.45 5.49 -8.91
CA THR A 103 46.92 4.20 -8.42
C THR A 103 47.63 3.02 -9.10
N ASP A 104 47.81 3.05 -10.42
CA ASP A 104 48.48 1.97 -11.16
C ASP A 104 49.93 1.75 -10.68
N GLN A 105 50.68 2.84 -10.48
CA GLN A 105 52.07 2.77 -10.01
C GLN A 105 52.14 2.28 -8.55
N ARG A 106 51.16 2.67 -7.71
CA ARG A 106 51.03 2.16 -6.35
C ARG A 106 50.77 0.66 -6.34
N GLU A 107 49.85 0.18 -7.18
CA GLU A 107 49.56 -1.25 -7.28
C GLU A 107 50.75 -2.04 -7.82
N ALA A 108 51.52 -1.48 -8.77
CA ALA A 108 52.75 -2.09 -9.26
C ALA A 108 53.81 -2.28 -8.15
N ILE A 109 54.01 -1.29 -7.28
CA ILE A 109 54.93 -1.42 -6.12
C ILE A 109 54.43 -2.50 -5.16
N VAL A 110 53.15 -2.45 -4.79
CA VAL A 110 52.55 -3.42 -3.86
C VAL A 110 52.68 -4.83 -4.42
N ALA A 111 52.42 -5.02 -5.72
CA ALA A 111 52.57 -6.30 -6.40
C ALA A 111 54.02 -6.78 -6.42
N CYS A 112 55.00 -5.88 -6.60
CA CYS A 112 56.42 -6.24 -6.56
C CYS A 112 56.86 -6.64 -5.15
N LEU A 113 56.52 -5.84 -4.13
CA LEU A 113 56.86 -6.13 -2.73
C LEU A 113 56.17 -7.40 -2.20
N ALA A 114 55.04 -7.80 -2.78
CA ALA A 114 54.39 -9.07 -2.44
C ALA A 114 55.12 -10.30 -3.02
N ARG A 115 55.92 -10.13 -4.08
CA ARG A 115 56.63 -11.21 -4.78
C ARG A 115 58.10 -11.31 -4.37
N GLU A 116 58.75 -10.17 -4.17
CA GLU A 116 60.17 -10.08 -3.84
C GLU A 116 60.37 -9.91 -2.34
N THR A 117 61.32 -10.66 -1.78
CA THR A 117 61.72 -10.54 -0.37
C THR A 117 62.68 -9.36 -0.14
N ASP A 118 63.39 -8.94 -1.18
CA ASP A 118 64.30 -7.79 -1.17
C ASP A 118 63.60 -6.56 -1.80
N PRO A 119 63.29 -5.51 -1.01
CA PRO A 119 62.63 -4.31 -1.50
C PRO A 119 63.43 -3.56 -2.58
N LEU A 120 64.76 -3.71 -2.62
CA LEU A 120 65.61 -3.00 -3.58
C LEU A 120 65.38 -3.45 -5.02
N LYS A 121 64.89 -4.68 -5.24
CA LYS A 121 64.51 -5.16 -6.57
C LYS A 121 63.27 -4.47 -7.13
N CYS A 122 62.49 -3.81 -6.27
CA CYS A 122 61.33 -3.03 -6.65
C CYS A 122 61.65 -1.56 -6.93
N ALA A 123 62.93 -1.19 -7.04
CA ALA A 123 63.38 0.19 -7.28
C ALA A 123 62.75 0.82 -8.52
N ASP A 124 62.57 0.07 -9.61
CA ASP A 124 61.95 0.60 -10.83
C ASP A 124 60.47 0.94 -10.63
N ALA A 125 59.74 0.09 -9.90
CA ALA A 125 58.34 0.35 -9.53
C ALA A 125 58.25 1.57 -8.59
N ALA A 126 59.19 1.70 -7.64
CA ALA A 126 59.31 2.84 -6.75
C ALA A 126 59.60 4.15 -7.50
N ALA A 127 60.52 4.12 -8.46
CA ALA A 127 60.87 5.26 -9.29
C ALA A 127 59.69 5.71 -10.16
N ALA A 128 58.94 4.77 -10.75
CA ALA A 128 57.76 5.06 -11.54
C ALA A 128 56.65 5.75 -10.71
N PHE A 129 56.43 5.30 -9.47
CA PHE A 129 55.49 5.96 -8.57
C PHE A 129 55.96 7.35 -8.16
N GLN A 130 57.25 7.51 -7.85
CA GLN A 130 57.83 8.80 -7.50
C GLN A 130 57.68 9.81 -8.65
N ALA A 131 58.01 9.40 -9.88
CA ALA A 131 57.83 10.25 -11.07
C ALA A 131 56.36 10.65 -11.27
N CYS A 132 55.42 9.74 -11.04
CA CYS A 132 54.00 10.07 -11.08
C CYS A 132 53.60 11.07 -9.98
N ALA A 133 54.06 10.86 -8.75
CA ALA A 133 53.76 11.73 -7.61
C ALA A 133 54.29 13.15 -7.82
N GLU A 134 55.54 13.29 -8.30
CA GLU A 134 56.15 14.57 -8.67
C GLU A 134 55.39 15.26 -9.82
N GLY A 135 54.94 14.50 -10.82
CA GLY A 135 54.10 15.03 -11.89
C GLY A 135 52.75 15.55 -11.39
N VAL A 136 52.13 14.89 -10.41
CA VAL A 136 50.85 15.31 -9.80
C VAL A 136 51.04 16.53 -8.92
N THR A 137 52.04 16.55 -8.04
CA THR A 137 52.34 17.70 -7.17
C THR A 137 52.73 18.93 -7.99
N GLY A 138 53.54 18.76 -9.04
CA GLY A 138 53.89 19.83 -9.97
C GLY A 138 52.66 20.45 -10.66
N ARG A 139 51.71 19.61 -11.11
CA ARG A 139 50.43 20.10 -11.69
C ARG A 139 49.56 20.81 -10.66
N LEU A 140 49.51 20.33 -9.41
CA LEU A 140 48.72 20.97 -8.36
C LEU A 140 49.31 22.32 -7.94
N MET A 141 50.63 22.40 -7.76
CA MET A 141 51.32 23.66 -7.44
C MET A 141 51.19 24.68 -8.58
N LYS A 142 51.28 24.24 -9.84
CA LYS A 142 51.07 25.11 -11.01
C LYS A 142 49.63 25.63 -11.13
N ARG A 143 48.63 24.81 -10.76
CA ARG A 143 47.21 25.24 -10.71
C ARG A 143 46.92 26.16 -9.52
N GLY A 144 47.55 25.93 -8.37
CA GLY A 144 47.45 26.82 -7.21
C GLY A 144 48.06 28.20 -7.46
N ALA A 145 49.18 28.28 -8.19
CA ALA A 145 49.83 29.55 -8.55
C ALA A 145 49.03 30.40 -9.56
N LEU A 146 48.11 29.79 -10.33
CA LEU A 146 47.27 30.48 -11.32
C LEU A 146 45.81 30.67 -10.85
N GLY A 147 45.46 30.16 -9.65
CA GLY A 147 44.09 30.05 -9.17
C GLY A 147 43.71 30.96 -8.00
N GLY A 148 44.55 31.94 -7.64
CA GLY A 148 44.29 32.91 -6.55
C GLY A 148 43.21 33.97 -6.86
N ALA A 149 42.40 33.78 -7.89
CA ALA A 149 41.29 34.67 -8.24
C ALA A 149 40.07 33.82 -8.62
N GLN A 150 39.34 33.34 -7.61
CA GLN A 150 37.90 33.06 -7.64
C GLN A 150 37.46 32.47 -6.31
N SER A 151 37.03 33.34 -5.39
CA SER A 151 35.83 33.23 -4.56
C SER A 151 35.67 34.55 -3.80
#